data_AF-A0A950JN82-F1
#
_entry.id   AF-A0A950JN82-F1
#
_cell.length_a   1.000
_cell.length_b   1.000
_cell.length_c   1.000
_cell.angle_alpha   90.00
_cell.angle_beta   90.00
_cell.angle_gamma   90.00
#
_symmetry.space_group_name_H-M   'P 1'
#
loop_
_entity.id
_entity.type
_entity.pdbx_description
1 polymer ?
#
loop_
_entity_poly.entity_id
_entity_poly.type
_entity_poly.pdbx_seq_one_letter_code
_entity_poly.pdbx_strand_id
1 'polypeptide(L)'
;MAPALLFVAVFVLIPLGQLVAVSLTDRSLLGGGKFIGLANYLRIWRDASFWRALVFTAQYTLVLTPILMVLGFALALLTVDNTPLKRLTRTVVFLPVVIGLASSSLLWFWLLDEQVGLFNKLLVDLHVIREPIVWFATAPLAFWAVVISITWKVVGFGMVLFVAGIQSINADILEAAVMDGASYCSRVRLIILPLTRRVLLLTTLVSAIGSMLAFDQFYIMTSGGPRGQT
;
A
#
# COMPACT_ATOMS: atom_id res chain seq x y z
N MET A 1 -17.41 0.91 26.82
CA MET A 1 -17.51 -0.22 25.86
C MET A 1 -18.88 -0.31 25.19
N ALA A 2 -19.99 -0.24 25.93
CA ALA A 2 -21.34 -0.34 25.35
C ALA A 2 -21.66 0.67 24.19
N PRO A 3 -21.28 1.96 24.26
CA PRO A 3 -21.51 2.88 23.14
C PRO A 3 -20.73 2.50 21.87
N ALA A 4 -19.49 2.02 22.01
CA ALA A 4 -18.66 1.58 20.89
C ALA A 4 -19.21 0.30 20.24
N LEU A 5 -19.70 -0.65 21.05
CA LEU A 5 -20.33 -1.87 20.54
C LEU A 5 -21.63 -1.57 19.78
N LEU A 6 -22.45 -0.65 20.29
CA LEU A 6 -23.67 -0.23 19.62
C LEU A 6 -23.37 0.44 18.27
N PHE A 7 -22.34 1.29 18.22
CA PHE A 7 -21.88 1.88 16.97
C PHE A 7 -21.46 0.82 15.94
N VAL A 8 -20.63 -0.14 16.35
CA VAL A 8 -20.20 -1.26 15.49
C VAL A 8 -21.39 -2.08 15.01
N ALA A 9 -22.35 -2.38 15.89
CA ALA A 9 -23.53 -3.13 15.51
C ALA A 9 -24.34 -2.40 14.42
N VAL A 10 -24.63 -1.12 14.63
CA VAL A 10 -25.49 -0.34 13.73
C VAL A 10 -24.82 -0.02 12.40
N PHE A 11 -23.55 0.39 12.42
CA PHE A 11 -22.88 0.91 11.22
C PHE A 11 -21.97 -0.09 10.51
N VAL A 12 -21.68 -1.25 11.13
CA VAL A 12 -20.85 -2.29 10.50
C VAL A 12 -21.65 -3.58 10.31
N LEU A 13 -22.22 -4.14 11.39
CA LEU A 13 -22.86 -5.46 11.32
C LEU A 13 -24.17 -5.44 10.51
N ILE A 14 -25.00 -4.41 10.67
CA ILE A 14 -26.25 -4.29 9.91
C ILE A 14 -25.99 -4.17 8.39
N PRO A 15 -25.16 -3.21 7.89
CA PRO A 15 -24.84 -3.14 6.47
C PRO A 15 -24.17 -4.41 5.93
N LEU A 16 -23.34 -5.08 6.73
CA LEU A 16 -22.72 -6.35 6.36
C LEU A 16 -23.78 -7.46 6.18
N GLY A 17 -24.75 -7.56 7.07
CA GLY A 17 -25.88 -8.47 6.92
C GLY A 17 -26.71 -8.16 5.67
N GLN A 18 -26.92 -6.88 5.36
CA GLN A 18 -27.60 -6.47 4.13
C GLN A 18 -26.82 -6.87 2.87
N LEU A 19 -25.49 -6.73 2.86
CA LEU A 19 -24.63 -7.18 1.77
C LEU A 19 -24.72 -8.69 1.55
N VAL A 20 -24.76 -9.48 2.63
CA VAL A 20 -24.96 -10.93 2.56
C VAL A 20 -26.35 -11.28 2.02
N ALA A 21 -27.40 -10.56 2.43
CA ALA A 21 -28.74 -10.78 1.88
C ALA A 21 -28.79 -10.44 0.38
N VAL A 22 -28.14 -9.35 -0.04
CA VAL A 22 -28.07 -8.93 -1.44
C VAL A 22 -27.25 -9.92 -2.28
N SER A 23 -26.17 -10.50 -1.74
CA SER A 23 -25.34 -11.47 -2.47
C SER A 23 -26.10 -12.75 -2.85
N LEU A 24 -27.19 -13.06 -2.15
CA LEU A 24 -28.08 -14.20 -2.43
C LEU A 24 -29.22 -13.87 -3.41
N THR A 25 -29.24 -12.66 -3.96
CA THR A 25 -30.29 -12.18 -4.88
C THR A 25 -29.72 -11.74 -6.23
N ASP A 26 -30.54 -11.71 -7.28
CA ASP A 26 -30.17 -11.18 -8.62
C ASP A 26 -30.36 -9.65 -8.73
N ARG A 27 -30.11 -8.94 -7.62
CA ARG A 27 -30.40 -7.51 -7.50
C ARG A 27 -29.58 -6.68 -8.50
N SER A 28 -30.27 -5.92 -9.34
CA SER A 28 -29.64 -4.94 -10.24
C SER A 28 -29.62 -3.55 -9.61
N LEU A 29 -28.68 -2.69 -10.04
CA LEU A 29 -28.61 -1.27 -9.65
C LEU A 29 -29.89 -0.51 -10.01
N LEU A 30 -30.61 -0.97 -11.04
CA LEU A 30 -31.88 -0.39 -11.50
C LEU A 30 -33.11 -0.87 -10.71
N GLY A 31 -32.90 -1.68 -9.67
CA GLY A 31 -33.97 -2.25 -8.84
C GLY A 31 -34.39 -3.66 -9.26
N GLY A 32 -35.27 -4.27 -8.46
CA GLY A 32 -35.62 -5.69 -8.58
C GLY A 32 -34.57 -6.63 -7.97
N GLY A 33 -34.93 -7.91 -7.81
CA GLY A 33 -34.04 -8.92 -7.23
C GLY A 33 -34.81 -10.13 -6.68
N LYS A 34 -34.79 -11.28 -7.35
CA LYS A 34 -35.29 -12.54 -6.82
C LYS A 34 -34.20 -13.22 -6.00
N PHE A 35 -34.60 -13.98 -4.99
CA PHE A 35 -33.68 -14.86 -4.26
C PHE A 35 -33.22 -15.99 -5.20
N ILE A 36 -31.92 -16.04 -5.45
CA ILE A 36 -31.27 -17.02 -6.34
C ILE A 36 -30.27 -17.92 -5.58
N GLY A 37 -30.27 -17.84 -4.25
CA GLY A 37 -29.37 -18.61 -3.39
C GLY A 37 -27.90 -18.35 -3.74
N LEU A 38 -27.13 -19.42 -3.96
CA LEU A 38 -25.69 -19.32 -4.21
C LEU A 38 -25.31 -19.14 -5.70
N ALA A 39 -26.27 -18.85 -6.59
CA ALA A 39 -26.01 -18.77 -8.02
C ALA A 39 -24.97 -17.70 -8.41
N ASN A 40 -24.91 -16.58 -7.68
CA ASN A 40 -23.87 -15.54 -7.88
C ASN A 40 -22.46 -16.09 -7.62
N TYR A 41 -22.28 -16.90 -6.56
CA TYR A 41 -21.00 -17.51 -6.23
C TYR A 41 -20.55 -18.53 -7.28
N LEU A 42 -21.47 -19.37 -7.76
CA LEU A 42 -21.21 -20.32 -8.86
C LEU A 42 -20.84 -19.62 -10.17
N ARG A 43 -21.50 -18.48 -10.48
CA ARG A 43 -21.19 -17.66 -11.66
C ARG A 43 -19.79 -17.08 -11.58
N ILE A 44 -19.44 -16.45 -10.46
CA ILE A 44 -18.10 -15.86 -10.23
C ILE A 44 -17.01 -16.94 -10.29
N TRP A 45 -17.26 -18.12 -9.71
CA TRP A 45 -16.29 -19.21 -9.72
C TRP A 45 -15.91 -19.67 -11.13
N ARG A 46 -16.83 -19.56 -12.10
CA ARG A 46 -16.61 -19.92 -13.51
C ARG A 46 -16.10 -18.76 -14.36
N ASP A 47 -15.97 -17.56 -13.79
CA ASP A 47 -15.53 -16.37 -14.51
C ASP A 47 -13.99 -16.29 -14.54
N ALA A 48 -13.40 -16.48 -15.72
CA ALA A 48 -11.96 -16.35 -15.91
C ALA A 48 -11.43 -14.94 -15.62
N SER A 49 -12.26 -13.91 -15.73
CA SER A 49 -11.89 -12.52 -15.42
C SER A 49 -11.76 -12.31 -13.91
N PHE A 50 -12.64 -12.93 -13.12
CA PHE A 50 -12.54 -12.92 -11.66
C PHE A 50 -11.20 -13.51 -11.19
N TRP A 51 -10.83 -14.69 -11.70
CA TRP A 51 -9.57 -15.33 -11.33
C TRP A 51 -8.35 -14.53 -11.78
N ARG A 52 -8.39 -13.92 -12.97
CA ARG A 52 -7.30 -13.03 -13.43
C ARG A 52 -7.15 -11.82 -12.51
N ALA A 53 -8.25 -11.15 -12.14
CA ALA A 53 -8.23 -10.03 -11.21
C ALA A 53 -7.71 -10.47 -9.83
N LEU A 54 -8.18 -11.60 -9.30
CA LEU A 54 -7.74 -12.12 -8.00
C LEU A 54 -6.24 -12.41 -7.98
N VAL A 55 -5.70 -13.06 -9.03
CA VAL A 55 -4.28 -13.34 -9.16
C VAL A 55 -3.47 -12.05 -9.28
N PHE A 56 -3.94 -11.09 -10.08
CA PHE A 56 -3.29 -9.79 -10.21
C PHE A 56 -3.23 -9.05 -8.88
N THR A 57 -4.35 -8.94 -8.16
CA THR A 57 -4.40 -8.31 -6.83
C THR A 57 -3.48 -9.03 -5.85
N ALA A 58 -3.46 -10.37 -5.84
CA ALA A 58 -2.55 -11.14 -4.99
C ALA A 58 -1.07 -10.88 -5.32
N GLN A 59 -0.71 -10.86 -6.60
CA GLN A 59 0.64 -10.54 -7.07
C GLN A 59 1.04 -9.11 -6.69
N TYR A 60 0.16 -8.15 -6.91
CA TYR A 60 0.35 -6.77 -6.53
C TYR A 60 0.59 -6.63 -5.02
N THR A 61 -0.26 -7.25 -4.19
CA THR A 61 -0.09 -7.26 -2.72
C THR A 61 1.23 -7.90 -2.30
N LEU A 62 1.60 -9.02 -2.91
CA LEU A 62 2.83 -9.76 -2.60
C LEU A 62 4.09 -8.96 -2.98
N VAL A 63 4.03 -8.12 -4.00
CA VAL A 63 5.15 -7.27 -4.44
C VAL A 63 5.20 -5.97 -3.64
N LEU A 64 4.09 -5.25 -3.54
CA LEU A 64 4.06 -3.93 -2.92
C LEU A 64 4.29 -4.01 -1.40
N THR A 65 3.70 -4.99 -0.71
CA THR A 65 3.76 -5.05 0.76
C THR A 65 5.21 -5.19 1.25
N PRO A 66 6.05 -6.12 0.75
CA PRO A 66 7.46 -6.19 1.13
C PRO A 66 8.24 -4.92 0.81
N ILE A 67 7.98 -4.27 -0.32
CA ILE A 67 8.63 -3.00 -0.69
C ILE A 67 8.34 -1.93 0.36
N LEU A 68 7.07 -1.77 0.74
CA LEU A 68 6.66 -0.81 1.78
C LEU A 68 7.28 -1.14 3.14
N MET A 69 7.31 -2.42 3.51
CA MET A 69 7.89 -2.88 4.77
C MET A 69 9.39 -2.59 4.83
N VAL A 70 10.14 -2.98 3.80
CA VAL A 70 11.60 -2.81 3.74
C VAL A 70 11.96 -1.33 3.69
N LEU A 71 11.35 -0.55 2.79
CA LEU A 71 11.66 0.87 2.65
C LEU A 71 11.20 1.67 3.88
N GLY A 72 10.00 1.40 4.39
CA GLY A 72 9.49 2.05 5.59
C GLY A 72 10.39 1.78 6.79
N PHE A 73 10.81 0.53 6.99
CA PHE A 73 11.69 0.17 8.11
C PHE A 73 13.10 0.77 7.95
N ALA A 74 13.66 0.74 6.73
CA ALA A 74 14.95 1.38 6.44
C ALA A 74 14.91 2.89 6.72
N LEU A 75 13.88 3.59 6.26
CA LEU A 75 13.69 5.02 6.53
C LEU A 75 13.50 5.29 8.03
N ALA A 76 12.82 4.40 8.75
CA ALA A 76 12.64 4.52 10.19
C ALA A 76 13.98 4.39 10.93
N LEU A 77 14.82 3.43 10.57
CA LEU A 77 16.16 3.27 11.16
C LEU A 77 17.03 4.51 10.94
N LEU A 78 16.94 5.15 9.76
CA LEU A 78 17.67 6.38 9.45
C LEU A 78 17.16 7.60 10.25
N THR A 79 15.86 7.62 10.57
CA THR A 79 15.18 8.81 11.12
C THR A 79 14.69 8.65 12.55
N VAL A 80 15.10 7.58 13.25
CA VAL A 80 14.64 7.26 14.61
C VAL A 80 14.95 8.37 15.62
N ASP A 81 16.13 9.01 15.55
CA ASP A 81 16.50 10.05 16.50
C ASP A 81 15.79 11.38 16.23
N ASN A 82 15.56 12.17 17.28
CA ASN A 82 14.76 13.40 17.22
C ASN A 82 15.54 14.67 16.82
N THR A 83 16.62 14.53 16.05
CA THR A 83 17.36 15.68 15.49
C THR A 83 16.48 16.50 14.52
N PRO A 84 16.71 17.81 14.37
CA PRO A 84 15.91 18.66 13.49
C PRO A 84 15.92 18.17 12.03
N LEU A 85 17.07 17.72 11.53
CA LEU A 85 17.20 17.17 10.19
C LEU A 85 16.33 15.90 10.01
N LYS A 86 16.41 14.94 10.94
CA LYS A 86 15.62 13.70 10.88
C LYS A 86 14.11 13.97 11.04
N ARG A 87 13.73 14.99 11.81
CA ARG A 87 12.34 15.44 11.90
C ARG A 87 11.85 16.00 10.56
N LEU A 88 12.65 16.86 9.92
CA LEU A 88 12.35 17.38 8.59
C LEU A 88 12.25 16.25 7.55
N THR A 89 13.18 15.29 7.56
CA THR A 89 13.12 14.13 6.67
C THR A 89 11.82 13.34 6.84
N ARG A 90 11.41 13.07 8.09
CA ARG A 90 10.12 12.39 8.34
C ARG A 90 8.94 13.18 7.80
N THR A 91 8.93 14.50 7.98
CA THR A 91 7.87 15.37 7.45
C THR A 91 7.81 15.32 5.93
N VAL A 92 8.95 15.45 5.24
CA VAL A 92 9.01 15.42 3.76
C VAL A 92 8.56 14.07 3.21
N VAL A 93 9.03 12.97 3.81
CA VAL A 93 8.65 11.61 3.40
C VAL A 93 7.19 11.30 3.71
N PHE A 94 6.62 11.90 4.76
CA PHE A 94 5.20 11.73 5.12
C PHE A 94 4.27 12.65 4.33
N LEU A 95 4.76 13.76 3.76
CA LEU A 95 3.96 14.74 3.03
C LEU A 95 3.05 14.11 1.95
N PRO A 96 3.51 13.15 1.12
CA PRO A 96 2.66 12.51 0.13
C PRO A 96 1.45 11.81 0.75
N VAL A 97 1.57 11.27 1.98
CA VAL A 97 0.51 10.51 2.66
C VAL A 97 -0.76 11.36 2.84
N VAL A 98 -0.62 12.67 2.98
CA VAL A 98 -1.74 13.60 3.19
C VAL A 98 -2.45 13.98 1.88
N ILE A 99 -1.81 13.80 0.74
CA ILE A 99 -2.42 14.05 -0.58
C ILE A 99 -3.54 13.03 -0.82
N GLY A 100 -4.68 13.45 -1.38
CA GLY A 100 -5.76 12.53 -1.75
C GLY A 100 -5.30 11.48 -2.77
N LEU A 101 -5.77 10.24 -2.64
CA LEU A 101 -5.32 9.13 -3.50
C LEU A 101 -5.52 9.45 -4.99
N ALA A 102 -6.72 9.93 -5.36
CA ALA A 102 -7.02 10.29 -6.74
C ALA A 102 -6.10 11.39 -7.30
N SER A 103 -5.86 12.45 -6.52
CA SER A 103 -4.96 13.53 -6.91
C SER A 103 -3.52 13.04 -7.07
N SER A 104 -3.05 12.17 -6.16
CA SER A 104 -1.71 11.58 -6.28
C SER A 104 -1.57 10.67 -7.49
N SER A 105 -2.58 9.85 -7.79
CA SER A 105 -2.59 8.98 -8.98
C SER A 105 -2.57 9.79 -10.26
N LEU A 106 -3.36 10.87 -10.34
CA LEU A 106 -3.37 11.77 -11.48
C LEU A 106 -2.02 12.47 -11.65
N LEU A 107 -1.42 12.97 -10.56
CA LEU A 107 -0.09 13.58 -10.59
C LEU A 107 0.96 12.62 -11.16
N TRP A 108 0.96 11.36 -10.73
CA TRP A 108 1.90 10.36 -11.25
C TRP A 108 1.62 9.97 -12.71
N PHE A 109 0.36 9.89 -13.10
CA PHE A 109 -0.01 9.71 -14.52
C PHE A 109 0.61 10.79 -15.40
N TRP A 110 0.49 12.08 -15.00
CA TRP A 110 1.10 13.19 -15.72
C TRP A 110 2.63 13.21 -15.68
N LEU A 111 3.24 12.88 -14.53
CA LEU A 111 4.71 12.84 -14.42
C LEU A 111 5.35 11.75 -15.28
N LEU A 112 4.62 10.65 -15.51
CA LEU A 112 5.04 9.50 -16.31
C LEU A 112 4.60 9.60 -17.79
N ASP A 113 4.00 10.72 -18.19
CA ASP A 113 3.65 10.95 -19.59
C ASP A 113 4.89 10.88 -20.50
N GLU A 114 4.72 10.31 -21.69
CA GLU A 114 5.83 10.08 -22.62
C GLU A 114 6.35 11.38 -23.27
N GLN A 115 5.47 12.37 -23.48
CA GLN A 115 5.77 13.57 -24.27
C GLN A 115 6.10 14.76 -23.36
N VAL A 116 5.37 14.92 -22.27
CA VAL A 116 5.50 16.08 -21.36
C VAL A 116 5.91 15.70 -19.94
N GLY A 117 6.10 14.41 -19.66
CA GLY A 117 6.43 13.91 -18.32
C GLY A 117 7.83 14.30 -17.85
N LEU A 118 7.92 14.77 -16.60
CA LEU A 118 9.18 15.19 -16.00
C LEU A 118 10.17 14.03 -15.84
N PHE A 119 9.68 12.81 -15.57
CA PHE A 119 10.57 11.67 -15.32
C PHE A 119 11.36 11.25 -16.56
N ASN A 120 10.69 11.10 -17.70
CA ASN A 120 11.36 10.77 -18.95
C ASN A 120 12.38 11.84 -19.34
N LYS A 121 12.00 13.12 -19.22
CA LYS A 121 12.92 14.23 -19.47
C LYS A 121 14.16 14.17 -18.59
N LEU A 122 14.00 14.01 -17.27
CA LEU A 122 15.12 13.91 -16.33
C LEU A 122 16.01 12.70 -16.62
N LEU A 123 15.43 11.54 -16.93
CA LEU A 123 16.21 10.32 -17.20
C LEU A 123 17.03 10.43 -18.49
N VAL A 124 16.51 11.11 -19.52
CA VAL A 124 17.23 11.40 -20.77
C VAL A 124 18.32 12.45 -20.53
N ASP A 125 18.00 13.55 -19.84
CA ASP A 125 18.95 14.64 -19.55
C ASP A 125 20.14 14.14 -18.71
N LEU A 126 19.89 13.24 -17.75
CA LEU A 126 20.90 12.58 -16.92
C LEU A 126 21.64 11.43 -17.64
N HIS A 127 21.34 11.18 -18.92
CA HIS A 127 21.91 10.11 -19.74
C HIS A 127 21.74 8.70 -19.13
N VAL A 128 20.70 8.51 -18.31
CA VAL A 128 20.35 7.20 -17.72
C VAL A 128 19.66 6.32 -18.77
N ILE A 129 18.86 6.94 -19.64
CA ILE A 129 18.19 6.28 -20.77
C ILE A 129 18.45 7.06 -22.06
N ARG A 130 18.43 6.35 -23.19
CA ARG A 130 18.62 6.96 -24.53
C ARG A 130 17.32 7.44 -25.15
N GLU A 131 16.21 6.77 -24.84
CA GLU A 131 14.89 7.04 -25.40
C GLU A 131 13.86 7.10 -24.26
N PRO A 132 12.82 7.95 -24.37
CA PRO A 132 11.74 8.02 -23.39
C PRO A 132 11.03 6.68 -23.20
N ILE A 133 10.70 6.33 -21.95
CA ILE A 133 9.95 5.12 -21.62
C ILE A 133 8.46 5.42 -21.75
N VAL A 134 7.74 4.61 -22.53
CA VAL A 134 6.28 4.65 -22.58
C VAL A 134 5.71 3.78 -21.45
N TRP A 135 5.59 4.37 -20.26
CA TRP A 135 5.25 3.66 -19.01
C TRP A 135 3.94 2.87 -19.08
N PHE A 136 2.97 3.33 -19.85
CA PHE A 136 1.65 2.71 -19.98
C PHE A 136 1.48 1.82 -21.23
N ALA A 137 2.56 1.59 -22.00
CA ALA A 137 2.49 0.78 -23.23
C ALA A 137 2.31 -0.73 -22.97
N THR A 138 2.86 -1.24 -21.86
CA THR A 138 2.83 -2.68 -21.53
C THR A 138 2.40 -2.90 -20.09
N ALA A 139 1.75 -4.03 -19.81
CA ALA A 139 1.25 -4.34 -18.48
C ALA A 139 2.36 -4.38 -17.40
N PRO A 140 3.56 -4.93 -17.65
CA PRO A 140 4.64 -4.88 -16.67
C PRO A 140 5.10 -3.45 -16.34
N LEU A 141 5.22 -2.57 -17.35
CA LEU A 141 5.62 -1.19 -17.12
C LEU A 141 4.55 -0.42 -16.35
N ALA A 142 3.27 -0.59 -16.72
CA ALA A 142 2.14 0.04 -16.04
C ALA A 142 2.03 -0.44 -14.58
N PHE A 143 2.24 -1.74 -14.35
CA PHE A 143 2.31 -2.31 -13.01
C PHE A 143 3.40 -1.65 -12.16
N TRP A 144 4.63 -1.55 -12.67
CA TRP A 144 5.72 -0.92 -11.93
C TRP A 144 5.53 0.58 -11.74
N ALA A 145 4.96 1.28 -12.72
CA ALA A 145 4.58 2.69 -12.58
C ALA A 145 3.63 2.91 -11.38
N VAL A 146 2.60 2.06 -11.25
CA VAL A 146 1.66 2.11 -10.13
C VAL A 146 2.35 1.71 -8.81
N VAL A 147 3.18 0.66 -8.80
CA VAL A 147 3.93 0.25 -7.60
C VAL A 147 4.83 1.37 -7.08
N ILE A 148 5.58 2.04 -7.97
CA ILE A 148 6.46 3.15 -7.60
C ILE A 148 5.64 4.33 -7.07
N SER A 149 4.56 4.70 -7.76
CA SER A 149 3.65 5.77 -7.35
C SER A 149 3.07 5.53 -5.95
N ILE A 150 2.53 4.34 -5.72
CA ILE A 150 1.93 3.98 -4.42
C ILE A 150 3.01 3.86 -3.34
N THR A 151 4.19 3.33 -3.66
CA THR A 151 5.31 3.30 -2.72
C THR A 151 5.64 4.71 -2.23
N TRP A 152 5.85 5.67 -3.13
CA TRP A 152 6.06 7.07 -2.77
C TRP A 152 4.90 7.63 -1.94
N LYS A 153 3.66 7.29 -2.30
CA LYS A 153 2.46 7.81 -1.66
C LYS A 153 2.32 7.39 -0.19
N VAL A 154 2.64 6.13 0.14
CA VAL A 154 2.31 5.57 1.45
C VAL A 154 3.50 5.10 2.29
N VAL A 155 4.72 5.03 1.76
CA VAL A 155 5.91 4.56 2.52
C VAL A 155 6.15 5.36 3.81
N GLY A 156 5.86 6.67 3.79
CA GLY A 156 6.00 7.52 4.96
C GLY A 156 5.10 7.12 6.13
N PHE A 157 3.93 6.54 5.85
CA PHE A 157 3.05 6.03 6.91
C PHE A 157 3.68 4.85 7.65
N GLY A 158 4.21 3.87 6.90
CA GLY A 158 4.94 2.73 7.48
C GLY A 158 6.18 3.17 8.26
N MET A 159 6.95 4.11 7.71
CA MET A 159 8.10 4.70 8.41
C MET A 159 7.70 5.29 9.78
N VAL A 160 6.64 6.10 9.86
CA VAL A 160 6.21 6.71 11.13
C VAL A 160 5.80 5.65 12.16
N LEU A 161 5.07 4.61 11.73
CA LEU A 161 4.72 3.48 12.60
C LEU A 161 5.97 2.78 13.14
N PHE A 162 6.95 2.50 12.28
CA PHE A 162 8.20 1.88 12.71
C PHE A 162 9.02 2.77 13.62
N VAL A 163 9.14 4.07 13.36
CA VAL A 163 9.81 5.01 14.27
C VAL A 163 9.15 4.95 15.64
N ALA A 164 7.83 5.03 15.73
CA ALA A 164 7.10 4.91 17.00
C ALA A 164 7.36 3.56 17.70
N GLY A 165 7.37 2.47 16.92
CA GLY A 165 7.71 1.14 17.42
C GLY A 165 9.12 1.05 18.00
N ILE A 166 10.13 1.56 17.28
CA ILE A 166 11.53 1.53 17.70
C ILE A 166 11.72 2.43 18.94
N GLN A 167 11.11 3.62 18.96
CA GLN A 167 11.19 4.55 20.10
C GLN A 167 10.50 4.03 21.37
N SER A 168 9.61 3.04 21.26
CA SER A 168 8.98 2.41 22.42
C SER A 168 9.88 1.42 23.17
N ILE A 169 11.02 1.04 22.58
CA ILE A 169 12.01 0.16 23.21
C ILE A 169 12.71 0.95 24.32
N ASN A 170 12.84 0.35 25.51
CA ASN A 170 13.60 0.98 26.59
C ASN A 170 15.05 1.23 26.15
N ALA A 171 15.52 2.48 26.29
CA ALA A 171 16.88 2.89 25.94
C ALA A 171 17.95 2.05 26.67
N ASP A 172 17.69 1.65 27.92
CA ASP A 172 18.62 0.83 28.73
C ASP A 172 19.00 -0.48 28.02
N ILE A 173 18.06 -1.09 27.28
CA ILE A 173 18.29 -2.33 26.54
C ILE A 173 19.27 -2.09 25.38
N LEU A 174 19.13 -0.96 24.70
CA LEU A 174 19.99 -0.59 23.57
C LEU A 174 21.38 -0.17 24.03
N GLU A 175 21.48 0.51 25.17
CA GLU A 175 22.74 0.90 25.80
C GLU A 175 23.51 -0.32 26.33
N ALA A 176 22.84 -1.24 27.04
CA ALA A 176 23.44 -2.49 27.49
C ALA A 176 24.03 -3.30 26.33
N ALA A 177 23.30 -3.40 25.21
CA ALA A 177 23.80 -4.07 24.01
C ALA A 177 25.05 -3.39 23.42
N VAL A 178 25.17 -2.07 23.52
CA VAL A 178 26.39 -1.35 23.09
C VAL A 178 27.55 -1.66 24.03
N MET A 179 27.30 -1.73 25.34
CA MET A 179 28.31 -2.11 26.33
C MET A 179 28.80 -3.55 26.14
N ASP A 180 27.92 -4.45 25.70
CA ASP A 180 28.25 -5.83 25.33
C ASP A 180 28.97 -5.96 23.96
N GLY A 181 29.27 -4.84 23.29
CA GLY A 181 29.98 -4.81 22.01
C GLY A 181 29.11 -5.19 20.80
N ALA A 182 27.78 -5.15 20.92
CA ALA A 182 26.90 -5.49 19.80
C ALA A 182 26.98 -4.44 18.68
N SER A 183 27.37 -4.90 17.48
CA SER A 183 27.37 -4.07 16.27
C SER A 183 25.98 -3.51 15.95
N TYR A 184 25.91 -2.45 15.13
CA TYR A 184 24.63 -1.86 14.71
C TYR A 184 23.71 -2.91 14.04
N CYS A 185 24.23 -3.69 13.08
CA CYS A 185 23.46 -4.75 12.43
C CYS A 185 23.00 -5.84 13.41
N SER A 186 23.84 -6.20 14.39
CA SER A 186 23.47 -7.14 15.46
C SER A 186 22.30 -6.59 16.27
N ARG A 187 22.34 -5.32 16.69
CA ARG A 187 21.25 -4.67 17.42
C ARG A 187 19.96 -4.60 16.58
N VAL A 188 20.05 -4.26 15.30
CA VAL A 188 18.88 -4.24 14.40
C VAL A 188 18.22 -5.62 14.30
N ARG A 189 19.01 -6.66 14.02
CA ARG A 189 18.49 -8.01 13.76
C ARG A 189 18.04 -8.73 15.03
N LEU A 190 18.78 -8.58 16.13
CA LEU A 190 18.58 -9.38 17.36
C LEU A 190 17.74 -8.67 18.42
N ILE A 191 17.65 -7.33 18.38
CA ILE A 191 16.93 -6.55 19.40
C ILE A 191 15.78 -5.78 18.78
N ILE A 192 16.06 -4.88 17.83
CA ILE A 192 15.06 -3.96 17.29
C ILE A 192 13.97 -4.75 16.54
N LEU A 193 14.34 -5.65 15.63
CA LEU A 193 13.38 -6.38 14.81
C LEU A 193 12.47 -7.30 15.67
N PRO A 194 12.98 -8.09 16.63
CA PRO A 194 12.15 -8.89 17.53
C PRO A 194 11.26 -8.06 18.46
N LEU A 195 11.77 -6.97 19.03
CA LEU A 195 10.98 -6.13 19.96
C LEU A 195 9.91 -5.30 19.22
N THR A 196 10.14 -4.95 17.96
CA THR A 196 9.15 -4.26 17.11
C THR A 196 8.23 -5.21 16.34
N ARG A 197 8.27 -6.54 16.59
CA ARG A 197 7.46 -7.53 15.85
C ARG A 197 5.97 -7.24 15.80
N ARG A 198 5.40 -6.66 16.87
CA ARG A 198 3.97 -6.31 16.92
C ARG A 198 3.64 -5.18 15.96
N VAL A 199 4.54 -4.19 15.85
CA VAL A 199 4.41 -3.09 14.89
C VAL A 199 4.66 -3.59 13.48
N LEU A 200 5.65 -4.46 13.26
CA LEU A 200 5.86 -5.15 11.98
C LEU A 200 4.61 -5.88 11.50
N LEU A 201 3.96 -6.66 12.37
CA LEU A 201 2.71 -7.34 12.04
C LEU A 201 1.59 -6.35 11.72
N LEU A 202 1.41 -5.31 12.53
CA LEU A 202 0.39 -4.29 12.31
C LEU A 202 0.59 -3.59 10.97
N THR A 203 1.79 -3.10 10.69
CA THR A 203 2.11 -2.40 9.45
C THR A 203 1.94 -3.33 8.25
N THR A 204 2.37 -4.59 8.35
CA THR A 204 2.17 -5.60 7.30
C THR A 204 0.69 -5.80 7.00
N LEU A 205 -0.14 -5.96 8.04
CA LEU A 205 -1.59 -6.16 7.88
C LEU A 205 -2.26 -4.96 7.23
N VAL A 206 -1.95 -3.74 7.69
CA VAL A 206 -2.51 -2.52 7.12
C VAL A 206 -2.10 -2.35 5.66
N SER A 207 -0.82 -2.58 5.34
CA SER A 207 -0.32 -2.52 3.95
C SER A 207 -0.94 -3.60 3.06
N ALA A 208 -1.07 -4.83 3.55
CA ALA A 208 -1.69 -5.92 2.81
C ALA A 208 -3.16 -5.62 2.53
N ILE A 209 -3.95 -5.25 3.54
CA ILE A 209 -5.36 -4.87 3.39
C ILE A 209 -5.51 -3.70 2.40
N GLY A 210 -4.68 -2.65 2.55
CA GLY A 210 -4.71 -1.50 1.65
C GLY A 210 -4.41 -1.88 0.19
N SER A 211 -3.43 -2.77 -0.03
CA SER A 211 -3.09 -3.25 -1.37
C SER A 211 -4.13 -4.18 -1.98
N MET A 212 -4.85 -4.96 -1.17
CA MET A 212 -5.94 -5.83 -1.64
C MET A 212 -7.17 -5.02 -2.09
N LEU A 213 -7.35 -3.82 -1.54
CA LEU A 213 -8.40 -2.88 -1.90
C LEU A 213 -7.97 -1.89 -3.00
N ALA A 214 -6.90 -2.20 -3.72
CA ALA A 214 -6.34 -1.37 -4.77
C ALA A 214 -7.25 -1.32 -6.01
N PHE A 215 -7.99 -0.23 -6.15
CA PHE A 215 -8.83 0.04 -7.31
C PHE A 215 -8.49 1.40 -7.94
N ASP A 216 -8.54 2.48 -7.14
CA ASP A 216 -8.46 3.85 -7.64
C ASP A 216 -7.19 4.14 -8.44
N GLN A 217 -6.02 3.70 -7.97
CA GLN A 217 -4.75 3.94 -8.66
C GLN A 217 -4.68 3.28 -10.03
N PHE A 218 -5.18 2.04 -10.16
CA PHE A 218 -5.20 1.33 -11.43
C PHE A 218 -6.25 1.96 -12.35
N TYR A 219 -7.44 2.26 -11.84
CA TYR A 219 -8.49 2.91 -12.62
C TYR A 219 -8.04 4.27 -13.17
N ILE A 220 -7.39 5.10 -12.35
CA ILE A 220 -6.97 6.46 -12.73
C ILE A 220 -5.75 6.44 -13.66
N MET A 221 -4.72 5.64 -13.34
CA MET A 221 -3.46 5.69 -14.09
C MET A 221 -3.49 4.83 -15.35
N THR A 222 -4.27 3.75 -15.36
CA THR A 222 -4.23 2.75 -16.44
C THR A 222 -5.61 2.48 -17.04
N SER A 223 -6.70 2.83 -16.35
CA SER A 223 -8.07 2.47 -16.72
C SER A 223 -8.26 0.96 -16.96
N GLY A 224 -7.49 0.13 -16.25
CA GLY A 224 -7.46 -1.32 -16.42
C GLY A 224 -6.57 -1.81 -17.57
N GLY A 225 -5.77 -0.92 -18.16
CA GLY A 225 -4.97 -1.18 -19.34
C GLY A 225 -3.49 -1.53 -19.07
N PRO A 226 -2.79 -2.09 -20.05
CA PRO A 226 -3.26 -2.44 -21.39
C PRO A 226 -3.99 -3.80 -21.41
N ARG A 227 -5.09 -3.89 -22.17
CA ARG A 227 -5.90 -5.12 -22.42
C ARG A 227 -6.53 -5.78 -21.17
N GLY A 228 -6.87 -5.05 -20.12
CA GLY A 228 -7.49 -5.66 -18.93
C GLY A 228 -6.49 -6.46 -18.07
N GLN A 229 -5.21 -6.10 -18.10
CA GLN A 229 -4.13 -6.84 -17.43
C GLN A 229 -3.63 -6.17 -16.14
N THR A 230 -4.24 -5.06 -15.75
CA THR A 230 -3.98 -4.31 -14.53
C THR A 230 -5.30 -3.94 -13.86
#